data_AF-A0A7X2TTL4-F1
#
_entry.id   AF-A0A7X2TTL4-F1
#
_cell.length_a   1.000
_cell.length_b   1.000
_cell.length_c   1.000
_cell.angle_alpha   90.00
_cell.angle_beta   90.00
_cell.angle_gamma   90.00
#
_symmetry.space_group_name_H-M   'P 1'
#
loop_
_entity.id
_entity.type
_entity.pdbx_description
1 polymer ?
#
loop_
_entity_poly.entity_id
_entity_poly.type
_entity_poly.pdbx_seq_one_letter_code
_entity_poly.pdbx_strand_id
1 'polypeptide(L)' 'MRVLPILSLLLFLPVPARAQAIETPFTFHRNEIVLQVKVNGKGPFNMLLDTGTNRSAIDLATARVTIDYIRKVLVLEQP' A
#
# COMPACT_ATOMS: atom_id res chain seq x y z
N MET A 1 29.05 28.86 -44.62
CA MET A 1 28.90 27.51 -44.03
C MET A 1 28.57 27.68 -42.56
N ARG A 2 27.33 27.40 -42.14
CA ARG A 2 26.91 27.39 -40.73
C ARG A 2 26.34 26.00 -40.48
N VAL A 3 27.05 25.20 -39.69
CA VAL A 3 26.59 23.87 -39.27
C VAL A 3 25.62 24.04 -38.09
N LEU A 4 24.38 23.60 -38.24
CA LEU A 4 23.43 23.51 -37.13
C LEU A 4 23.80 22.29 -36.25
N PRO A 5 23.69 22.36 -34.91
CA PRO A 5 23.98 21.23 -34.05
C PRO A 5 22.81 20.24 -34.05
N ILE A 6 23.11 18.98 -34.33
CA ILE A 6 22.19 17.81 -34.30
C ILE A 6 21.76 17.44 -32.85
N LEU A 7 21.92 18.33 -31.87
CA LEU A 7 21.92 17.95 -30.45
C LEU A 7 20.57 18.09 -29.71
N SER A 8 19.41 18.14 -30.38
CA SER A 8 18.14 18.29 -29.67
C SER A 8 17.06 17.29 -30.10
N LEU A 9 17.37 16.00 -30.08
CA LEU A 9 16.34 14.96 -30.23
C LEU A 9 16.59 13.72 -29.35
N LEU A 10 17.04 13.93 -28.11
CA LEU A 10 17.27 12.84 -27.15
C LEU A 10 16.50 13.02 -25.82
N LEU A 11 15.48 13.88 -25.79
CA LEU A 11 14.81 14.30 -24.55
C LEU A 11 13.46 13.64 -24.26
N PHE A 12 13.07 12.56 -24.94
CA PHE A 12 11.80 11.87 -24.67
C PHE A 12 11.89 10.34 -24.81
N LEU A 13 12.95 9.71 -24.31
CA LEU A 13 12.85 8.28 -24.02
C LEU A 13 11.98 8.14 -22.75
N PRO A 14 10.84 7.42 -22.79
CA PRO A 14 10.13 7.07 -21.57
C PRO A 14 11.09 6.19 -20.77
N VAL A 15 11.61 6.71 -19.66
CA VAL A 15 12.29 5.87 -18.67
C VAL A 15 11.21 4.90 -18.19
N PRO A 16 11.31 3.58 -18.47
CA PRO A 16 10.34 2.65 -17.93
C PRO A 16 10.39 2.84 -16.41
N ALA A 17 9.25 3.14 -15.80
CA ALA A 17 9.15 3.20 -14.35
C ALA A 17 9.64 1.84 -13.84
N ARG A 18 10.87 1.82 -13.31
CA ARG A 18 11.47 0.60 -12.81
C ARG A 18 10.57 0.17 -11.67
N ALA A 19 9.84 -0.92 -11.86
CA ALA A 19 9.07 -1.52 -10.79
C ALA A 19 10.05 -1.80 -9.65
N GLN A 20 9.95 -0.99 -8.60
CA GLN A 20 10.83 -1.12 -7.45
C GLN A 20 10.31 -2.31 -6.66
N ALA A 21 10.88 -3.48 -6.95
CA ALA A 21 10.65 -4.66 -6.15
C ALA A 21 11.27 -4.44 -4.76
N ILE A 22 10.45 -4.60 -3.73
CA ILE A 22 10.91 -4.64 -2.34
C ILE A 22 10.67 -6.05 -1.82
N GLU A 23 11.64 -6.59 -1.10
CA GLU A 23 11.47 -7.83 -0.34
C GLU A 23 10.99 -7.47 1.07
N THR A 24 9.97 -8.16 1.55
CA THR A 24 9.45 -7.99 2.91
C THR A 24 9.38 -9.34 3.59
N PRO A 25 9.82 -9.46 4.85
CA PRO A 25 9.72 -10.71 5.58
C PRO A 25 8.26 -11.07 5.85
N PHE A 26 7.99 -12.37 5.88
CA PHE A 26 6.71 -12.95 6.28
C PHE A 26 6.95 -14.26 7.01
N THR A 27 5.93 -14.76 7.69
CA THR A 27 5.95 -16.08 8.32
C THR A 27 4.84 -16.94 7.76
N PHE A 28 5.04 -18.26 7.81
CA PHE A 28 3.96 -19.21 7.61
C PHE A 28 3.32 -19.52 8.95
N HIS A 29 2.00 -19.33 9.05
CA HIS A 29 1.20 -19.78 10.19
C HIS A 29 0.06 -20.63 9.65
N ARG A 30 -0.01 -21.92 9.99
CA ARG A 30 -1.09 -22.82 9.50
C ARG A 30 -1.30 -22.78 7.96
N ASN A 31 -0.18 -22.76 7.21
CA ASN A 31 -0.19 -22.69 5.74
C ASN A 31 -0.71 -21.37 5.16
N GLU A 32 -0.76 -20.33 5.98
CA GLU A 32 -1.10 -18.96 5.58
C GLU A 32 0.14 -18.06 5.62
N ILE A 33 0.23 -17.09 4.71
CA ILE A 33 1.28 -16.07 4.72
C ILE A 33 0.83 -14.93 5.64
N VAL A 34 1.60 -14.70 6.71
CA VAL A 34 1.35 -13.62 7.68
C VAL A 34 2.44 -12.57 7.60
N LEU A 35 2.02 -11.31 7.46
CA LEU A 35 2.85 -10.12 7.33
C LEU A 35 2.68 -9.23 8.56
N GLN A 36 3.73 -8.47 8.92
CA GLN A 36 3.60 -7.35 9.87
C GLN A 36 3.24 -6.07 9.12
N VAL A 37 2.08 -5.48 9.41
CA VAL A 37 1.57 -4.30 8.70
C VAL A 37 1.31 -3.14 9.66
N LYS A 38 1.59 -1.91 9.22
CA LYS A 38 1.11 -0.69 9.88
C LYS A 38 -0.11 -0.16 9.14
N VAL A 39 -1.16 0.19 9.87
CA VAL A 39 -2.36 0.84 9.33
C VAL A 39 -2.48 2.22 9.96
N ASN A 40 -2.52 3.27 9.16
CA ASN A 40 -2.51 4.67 9.62
C ASN A 40 -1.40 4.95 10.66
N GLY A 41 -0.21 4.39 10.43
CA GLY A 41 0.95 4.53 11.33
C GLY A 41 0.89 3.70 12.62
N LYS A 42 -0.23 3.03 12.91
CA LYS A 42 -0.42 2.19 14.11
C LYS A 42 -0.12 0.72 13.78
N GLY A 43 0.27 -0.06 14.80
CA GLY A 43 0.71 -1.46 14.65
C GLY A 43 2.07 -1.72 15.32
N PRO A 44 2.76 -2.83 14.98
CA PRO A 44 2.46 -3.73 13.86
C PRO A 44 1.29 -4.69 14.14
N PHE A 45 0.55 -5.03 13.09
CA PHE A 45 -0.52 -6.03 13.12
C PHE A 45 -0.15 -7.24 12.26
N ASN A 46 -0.51 -8.43 12.72
CA ASN A 46 -0.47 -9.63 11.90
C ASN A 46 -1.60 -9.57 10.87
N MET A 47 -1.25 -9.54 9.58
CA MET A 47 -2.22 -9.58 8.49
C MET A 47 -1.99 -10.77 7.58
N LEU A 48 -3.10 -11.40 7.18
CA LEU A 48 -3.11 -12.46 6.18
C LEU A 48 -2.95 -11.86 4.78
N LEU A 49 -2.05 -12.43 3.97
CA LEU A 49 -2.07 -12.20 2.53
C LEU A 49 -3.12 -13.11 1.89
N ASP A 50 -4.25 -12.52 1.49
CA ASP A 50 -5.38 -13.21 0.90
C ASP A 50 -5.61 -12.72 -0.55
N THR A 51 -5.26 -13.56 -1.52
CA THR A 51 -5.47 -13.26 -2.96
C THR A 51 -6.90 -13.56 -3.43
N GLY A 52 -7.75 -14.16 -2.59
CA GLY A 52 -9.15 -14.45 -2.87
C GLY A 52 -10.10 -13.27 -2.64
N THR A 53 -9.59 -12.12 -2.18
CA THR A 53 -10.36 -10.91 -1.91
C THR A 53 -9.85 -9.72 -2.71
N ASN A 54 -10.78 -8.84 -3.11
CA ASN A 54 -10.47 -7.57 -3.77
C ASN A 54 -10.28 -6.40 -2.78
N ARG A 55 -10.73 -6.54 -1.53
CA ARG A 55 -10.66 -5.48 -0.51
C ARG A 55 -9.94 -5.98 0.73
N SER A 56 -9.14 -5.13 1.35
CA SER A 56 -8.59 -5.43 2.68
C SER A 56 -9.71 -5.46 3.71
N ALA A 57 -9.69 -6.47 4.57
CA ALA A 57 -10.55 -6.59 5.73
C ALA A 57 -9.69 -6.55 7.00
N ILE A 58 -10.21 -5.89 8.04
CA ILE A 58 -9.60 -5.86 9.38
C ILE A 58 -10.69 -6.15 10.41
N ASP A 59 -10.33 -6.74 11.54
CA ASP A 59 -11.27 -6.94 12.63
C ASP A 59 -11.66 -5.59 13.28
N LEU A 60 -12.83 -5.58 13.94
CA LEU A 60 -13.37 -4.36 14.53
C LEU A 60 -12.47 -3.76 15.62
N ALA A 61 -11.74 -4.57 16.39
CA ALA A 61 -10.84 -4.07 17.43
C ALA A 61 -9.64 -3.35 16.80
N THR A 62 -9.04 -3.93 15.75
CA THR A 62 -8.01 -3.27 14.94
C THR A 62 -8.53 -1.99 14.28
N ALA A 63 -9.74 -2.00 13.73
CA ALA A 63 -10.34 -0.82 13.10
C ALA A 63 -10.51 0.34 14.10
N ARG A 64 -10.99 0.05 15.32
CA ARG A 64 -11.19 1.04 16.39
C ARG A 64 -9.90 1.74 16.79
N VAL A 65 -8.79 1.02 16.81
CA VAL A 65 -7.50 1.62 17.17
C VAL A 65 -6.86 2.31 15.97
N THR A 66 -7.09 1.86 14.73
CA THR A 66 -6.40 2.36 13.53
C THR A 66 -7.07 3.56 12.87
N ILE A 67 -8.40 3.65 12.91
CA ILE A 67 -9.17 4.64 12.17
C ILE A 67 -9.87 5.60 13.15
N ASP A 68 -9.37 6.83 13.22
CA ASP A 68 -10.00 7.89 14.04
C ASP A 68 -11.40 8.26 13.49
N TYR A 69 -11.68 7.95 12.21
CA TYR A 69 -12.93 8.23 11.51
C TYR A 69 -14.14 7.38 11.97
N ILE A 70 -13.94 6.15 12.49
CA ILE A 70 -15.06 5.32 12.98
C ILE A 70 -15.76 5.99 14.17
N ARG A 71 -15.03 6.77 14.98
CA ARG A 71 -15.66 7.59 16.02
C ARG A 71 -16.57 8.69 15.45
N LYS A 72 -16.27 9.24 14.27
CA LYS A 72 -17.15 10.25 13.64
C LYS A 72 -18.40 9.60 13.03
N VAL A 73 -18.28 8.49 12.32
CA VAL A 73 -19.45 7.84 11.69
C VAL A 73 -20.40 7.27 12.74
N LEU A 74 -19.90 6.63 13.80
CA LEU A 74 -20.75 6.10 14.88
C LEU A 74 -21.43 7.18 15.74
N VAL A 75 -20.94 8.42 15.70
CA VAL A 75 -21.57 9.58 16.39
C VAL A 75 -22.55 10.31 15.47
N LEU A 76 -22.43 10.17 14.15
CA LEU A 76 -23.29 10.83 13.16
C LEU A 76 -24.45 9.95 12.66
N GLU A 77 -24.55 8.69 13.12
CA GLU A 77 -25.65 7.76 12.80
C GLU A 77 -26.52 7.40 14.00
N GLN A 78 -26.48 8.18 15.09
CA GLN A 78 -27.48 8.09 16.16
C GLN A 78 -28.56 9.18 15.92
N PRO A 79 -29.86 8.84 15.81
CA PRO A 79 -30.92 9.84 15.82
C PRO A 79 -31.02 10.57 17.17
#